data_AF-A0A699YFA2-F1
#
_entry.id   AF-A0A699YFA2-F1
#
_cell.length_a   1.000
_cell.length_b   1.000
_cell.length_c   1.000
_cell.angle_alpha   90.00
_cell.angle_beta   90.00
_cell.angle_gamma   90.00
#
_symmetry.space_group_name_H-M   'P 1'
#
loop_
_entity.id
_entity.type
_entity.pdbx_description
1 polymer ?
#
loop_
_entity_poly.entity_id
_entity_poly.type
_entity_poly.pdbx_seq_one_letter_code
_entity_poly.pdbx_strand_id
1 'polypeptide(L)' 'TVRVKLYKGNVIVVGRKSPFSLYDKVIASFENDKGLYNQADAGGFIKLQALRLRTLGVNRYKKTFS' A
#
# COMPACT_ATOMS: atom_id res chain seq x y z
N THR A 1 -2.23 -15.74 16.57
CA THR A 1 -0.96 -15.87 17.31
C THR A 1 0.12 -15.01 16.69
N VAL A 2 0.96 -14.40 17.53
CA VAL A 2 2.10 -13.56 17.12
C VAL A 2 3.37 -14.16 17.71
N ARG A 3 4.43 -14.24 16.90
CA ARG A 3 5.75 -14.71 17.31
C ARG A 3 6.65 -13.51 17.53
N VAL A 4 7.36 -13.49 18.65
CA VAL A 4 8.28 -12.41 19.02
C VAL A 4 9.65 -12.96 19.41
N LYS A 5 10.70 -12.16 19.17
CA LYS A 5 12.07 -12.39 19.65
C LYS A 5 12.40 -11.32 20.67
N LEU A 6 12.87 -11.74 21.83
CA LEU A 6 13.36 -10.85 22.88
C LEU A 6 14.88 -10.76 22.78
N TYR A 7 15.43 -9.55 22.77
CA TYR A 7 16.87 -9.33 22.71
C TYR A 7 17.26 -8.05 23.42
N LYS A 8 18.11 -8.14 24.46
CA LYS A 8 18.64 -7.00 25.23
C LYS A 8 17.58 -5.95 25.61
N GLY A 9 16.45 -6.41 26.15
CA GLY A 9 15.34 -5.53 26.53
C GLY A 9 14.43 -5.08 25.37
N ASN A 10 14.73 -5.47 24.13
CA ASN A 10 13.88 -5.19 22.97
C ASN A 10 12.94 -6.36 22.64
N VAL A 11 11.77 -6.05 22.08
CA VAL A 11 10.76 -7.00 21.60
C VAL A 11 10.58 -6.81 20.10
N ILE A 12 10.92 -7.84 19.32
CA ILE A 12 10.86 -7.80 17.85
C ILE A 12 9.80 -8.79 17.36
N VAL A 13 8.81 -8.31 16.61
CA VAL A 13 7.80 -9.17 15.99
C VAL A 13 8.41 -9.89 14.79
N VAL A 14 8.40 -11.23 14.81
CA VAL A 14 9.00 -12.08 13.77
C VAL A 14 7.97 -12.89 12.97
N GLY A 15 6.70 -12.85 13.35
CA GLY A 15 5.64 -13.50 12.58
C GLY A 15 4.24 -13.30 13.15
N ARG A 16 3.24 -13.44 12.29
CA ARG A 16 1.81 -13.31 12.63
C ARG A 16 1.02 -14.42 11.94
N LYS A 17 0.03 -14.99 12.63
CA LYS A 17 -0.96 -15.92 12.08
C LYS A 17 -2.31 -15.63 12.73
N SER A 18 -3.39 -15.61 11.96
CA SER A 18 -4.75 -15.47 12.49
C SER A 18 -5.70 -16.35 11.68
N PRO A 19 -6.68 -17.03 12.30
CA PRO A 19 -7.76 -17.68 11.56
C PRO A 19 -8.67 -16.65 10.84
N PHE A 20 -8.66 -15.38 11.29
CA PHE A 20 -9.40 -14.27 10.68
C PHE A 20 -8.44 -13.28 10.01
N SER A 21 -7.44 -13.80 9.29
CA SER A 21 -6.45 -12.96 8.61
C SER A 21 -7.07 -12.29 7.38
N LEU A 22 -7.02 -10.95 7.31
CA LEU A 22 -7.32 -10.20 6.08
C LEU A 22 -6.17 -10.20 5.08
N TYR A 23 -5.01 -10.73 5.47
CA TYR A 23 -3.88 -10.92 4.57
C TYR A 23 -4.12 -12.16 3.69
N ASP A 24 -4.12 -11.94 2.38
CA ASP A 24 -4.19 -12.99 1.36
C ASP A 24 -2.82 -13.10 0.66
N LYS A 25 -2.22 -14.30 0.71
CA LYS A 25 -0.92 -14.57 0.09
C LYS A 25 -0.94 -14.51 -1.43
N VAL A 26 -2.07 -14.84 -2.06
CA VAL A 26 -2.19 -14.87 -3.51
C VAL A 26 -2.16 -13.44 -4.02
N ILE A 27 -3.01 -12.56 -3.47
CA ILE A 27 -3.07 -11.13 -3.83
C ILE A 27 -1.75 -10.40 -3.51
N ALA A 28 -1.07 -10.80 -2.43
CA ALA A 28 0.20 -10.18 -2.03
C ALA A 28 1.44 -10.78 -2.72
N SER A 29 1.27 -11.81 -3.56
CA SER A 29 2.38 -12.45 -4.23
C SER A 29 2.86 -11.62 -5.42
N PHE A 30 4.12 -11.83 -5.82
CA PHE A 30 4.63 -11.33 -7.10
C PHE A 30 4.52 -12.40 -8.21
N GLU A 31 4.01 -13.59 -7.89
CA GLU A 31 3.77 -14.64 -8.87
C GLU A 31 2.46 -14.36 -9.61
N ASN A 32 2.33 -14.92 -10.82
CA ASN A 32 1.20 -14.65 -11.71
C ASN A 32 -0.12 -14.98 -10.98
N ASP A 33 -0.86 -13.95 -10.57
CA ASP A 33 -2.06 -13.98 -9.70
C ASP A 33 -3.27 -14.72 -10.30
N LYS A 34 -3.04 -15.63 -11.27
CA LYS A 34 -4.06 -16.35 -12.04
C LYS A 34 -5.15 -15.44 -12.62
N GLY A 35 -4.82 -14.16 -12.87
CA GLY A 35 -5.77 -13.15 -13.35
C GLY A 35 -6.68 -12.52 -12.29
N LEU A 36 -6.43 -12.73 -10.99
CA LEU A 36 -7.21 -12.13 -9.89
C LEU A 36 -6.95 -10.62 -9.70
N TYR A 37 -5.78 -10.13 -10.12
CA TYR A 37 -5.42 -8.72 -10.03
C TYR A 37 -4.97 -8.19 -11.40
N ASN A 38 -5.68 -7.19 -11.93
CA ASN A 38 -5.30 -6.49 -13.15
C ASN A 38 -4.42 -5.28 -12.81
N GLN A 39 -3.11 -5.42 -13.01
CA GLN A 39 -2.15 -4.36 -12.72
C GLN A 39 -2.42 -3.05 -13.49
N ALA A 40 -3.11 -3.11 -14.65
CA ALA A 40 -3.46 -1.91 -15.41
C ALA A 40 -4.41 -0.97 -14.65
N ASP A 41 -5.24 -1.48 -13.75
CA ASP A 41 -6.20 -0.69 -12.97
C ASP A 41 -5.50 0.21 -11.94
N ALA A 42 -4.30 -0.17 -11.49
CA ALA A 42 -3.49 0.64 -10.59
C ALA A 42 -3.19 2.02 -11.18
N GLY A 43 -2.96 2.09 -12.51
CA GLY A 43 -2.72 3.35 -13.20
C GLY A 43 -3.90 4.32 -13.13
N GLY A 44 -5.12 3.80 -13.25
CA GLY A 44 -6.35 4.59 -13.10
C GLY A 44 -6.53 5.07 -11.65
N PHE A 45 -6.34 4.17 -10.69
CA PHE A 45 -6.44 4.48 -9.26
C PHE A 45 -5.45 5.56 -8.82
N ILE A 46 -4.17 5.45 -9.20
CA ILE A 46 -3.13 6.44 -8.87
C ILE A 46 -3.51 7.80 -9.45
N LYS A 47 -3.96 7.85 -10.71
CA LYS A 47 -4.37 9.10 -11.36
C LYS A 47 -5.53 9.77 -10.62
N LEU A 48 -6.57 9.02 -10.25
CA LEU A 48 -7.72 9.56 -9.52
C LEU A 48 -7.32 10.08 -8.14
N GLN A 49 -6.57 9.30 -7.36
CA GLN A 49 -6.14 9.72 -6.01
C GLN A 49 -5.19 10.93 -6.05
N ALA A 50 -4.31 11.00 -7.05
CA ALA A 50 -3.40 12.12 -7.24
C ALA A 50 -4.09 13.37 -7.82
N LEU A 51 -5.34 13.29 -8.30
CA LEU A 51 -6.02 14.40 -8.96
C LEU A 51 -6.07 15.65 -8.07
N ARG A 52 -6.47 15.51 -6.80
CA ARG A 52 -6.54 16.66 -5.87
C ARG A 52 -5.20 17.35 -5.69
N LEU A 53 -4.12 16.58 -5.60
CA LEU A 53 -2.77 17.10 -5.38
C LEU A 53 -2.26 17.84 -6.61
N ARG A 54 -2.53 17.30 -7.81
CA ARG A 54 -2.20 17.95 -9.08
C ARG A 54 -2.95 19.27 -9.24
N THR A 55 -4.26 19.30 -8.97
CA THR A 55 -5.06 20.53 -9.02
C THR A 55 -4.56 21.58 -8.03
N LEU A 56 -4.23 21.19 -6.80
CA LEU A 56 -3.65 22.09 -5.80
C LEU A 56 -2.29 22.64 -6.24
N GLY A 57 -1.42 21.80 -6.83
CA GLY A 57 -0.13 22.23 -7.38
C GLY A 57 -0.28 23.27 -8.48
N VAL A 58 -1.18 23.04 -9.44
CA VAL A 58 -1.48 23.98 -10.53
C VAL A 58 -2.03 25.31 -9.99
N ASN A 59 -2.95 25.25 -9.01
CA ASN A 59 -3.53 26.46 -8.42
C ASN A 59 -2.50 27.28 -7.62
N ARG A 60 -1.60 26.61 -6.90
CA ARG A 60 -0.48 27.29 -6.21
C ARG A 60 0.45 27.97 -7.20
N TYR A 61 0.85 27.27 -8.26
CA TYR A 61 1.67 27.85 -9.32
C TYR A 61 1.02 29.10 -9.90
N LYS A 62 -0.26 29.03 -10.30
CA LYS A 62 -0.99 30.19 -10.84
C LYS A 62 -1.08 31.37 -9.87
N LYS A 63 -1.19 31.13 -8.57
CA LYS A 63 -1.27 32.17 -7.54
C LYS A 63 0.08 32.82 -7.21
N THR A 64 1.19 32.11 -7.41
CA THR A 64 2.55 32.62 -7.17
C THR A 64 3.06 33.47 -8.35
N PHE A 65 2.57 33.20 -9.56
CA PHE A 65 2.95 33.91 -10.78
C PHE A 65 1.84 34.83 -11.32
N SER A 66 0.88 35.18 -10.46
CA SER A 66 -0.13 36.24 -10.65
C SER A 66 0.07 37.31 -9.60
#